data_AF-A0A0W0SPI5-F1
#
_entry.id   AF-A0A0W0SPI5-F1
#
_cell.length_a   1.000
_cell.length_b   1.000
_cell.length_c   1.000
_cell.angle_alpha   90.00
_cell.angle_beta   90.00
_cell.angle_gamma   90.00
#
_symmetry.space_group_name_H-M   'P 1'
#
loop_
_entity.id
_entity.type
_entity.pdbx_description
1 polymer ?
#
loop_
_entity_poly.entity_id
_entity_poly.type
_entity_poly.pdbx_seq_one_letter_code
_entity_poly.pdbx_strand_id
1 'polypeptide(L)'
;MSIFKTSLLAFTATLLPFTSHAALTLYTTSWSMYGENPYEYDGAYKNGRPYGQLAYVSNPEMVAQFNKADVVAWSFLQVWNSQDPNQAQYQIPSSWNGLMHFDDLWGELPLEGSWISTLPPETKDFLTFCQTNAGACAAVQTNGNTGQKELFVYTDQKGVGQLNSFGAFINSNKYTAKRIIAIGGANTVENKGVSTATFDAIFANQDKFLNQFKAWMNHFKNLKGVDYDFEPPIDLQTGGQLPPDERTMVDYKHLFDLVKASRSKLGKEAYISVTITVNKDYLEKINQSVEGGWFQQIANYADSVNLMTYDLHGPWSQSSDPYTAVHAYLMQPETSRKDEFGINYGTDAITAQVLSYGMPKEKLQVGLAAYGRGFSGVEPGSDTNYPGFEQLWTGVSHFPNSYSKQDGMLPYSSVDKAVKELNYKIYHIQATDDKNQSFITGSYIYNPGTKQFVGYQSPEAVKAVCEFIKVQQLKGAIMWSADTDLPVSNPRSLVATFKNSCQ
;
A
#
# COMPACT_ATOMS: atom_id res chain seq x y z
N MET A 1 30.56 -66.94 -10.59
CA MET A 1 30.20 -66.47 -11.95
C MET A 1 28.73 -66.08 -11.94
N SER A 2 28.42 -64.81 -11.63
CA SER A 2 27.16 -64.15 -11.96
C SER A 2 27.31 -62.67 -11.63
N ILE A 3 27.38 -61.86 -12.69
CA ILE A 3 27.51 -60.41 -12.68
C ILE A 3 26.07 -59.86 -12.73
N PHE A 4 25.62 -59.18 -11.69
CA PHE A 4 24.42 -58.34 -11.79
C PHE A 4 24.85 -56.89 -12.03
N LYS A 5 24.63 -56.44 -13.27
CA LYS A 5 24.69 -55.05 -13.70
C LYS A 5 23.50 -54.30 -13.12
N THR A 6 23.74 -53.28 -12.31
CA THR A 6 22.72 -52.29 -11.93
C THR A 6 22.86 -51.10 -12.88
N SER A 7 21.83 -50.88 -13.70
CA SER A 7 21.71 -49.78 -14.63
C SER A 7 21.50 -48.45 -13.89
N LEU A 8 22.43 -47.52 -14.07
CA LEU A 8 22.32 -46.13 -13.62
C LEU A 8 21.36 -45.39 -14.58
N LEU A 9 20.13 -45.10 -14.14
CA LEU A 9 19.24 -44.17 -14.82
C LEU A 9 19.66 -42.74 -14.45
N ALA A 10 20.40 -42.09 -15.34
CA ALA A 10 20.66 -40.67 -15.27
C ALA A 10 19.37 -39.91 -15.62
N PHE A 11 18.70 -39.35 -14.62
CA PHE A 11 17.69 -38.32 -14.84
C PHE A 11 18.42 -37.04 -15.25
N THR A 12 18.44 -36.77 -16.56
CA THR A 12 18.73 -35.43 -17.07
C THR A 12 17.57 -34.53 -16.66
N ALA A 13 17.75 -33.78 -15.56
CA ALA A 13 16.88 -32.66 -15.23
C ALA A 13 17.05 -31.60 -16.33
N THR A 14 16.12 -31.58 -17.28
CA THR A 14 15.93 -30.45 -18.17
C THR A 14 15.55 -29.24 -17.32
N LEU A 15 16.56 -28.40 -17.02
CA LEU A 15 16.35 -27.02 -16.59
C LEU A 15 15.62 -26.29 -17.71
N LEU A 16 14.28 -26.27 -17.63
CA LEU A 16 13.50 -25.31 -18.39
C LEU A 16 13.94 -23.91 -17.96
N PRO A 17 14.22 -23.00 -18.90
CA PRO A 17 14.52 -21.61 -18.56
C PRO A 17 13.22 -21.00 -18.01
N PHE A 18 13.11 -20.91 -16.69
CA PHE A 18 12.03 -20.17 -16.05
C PHE A 18 12.30 -18.68 -16.28
N THR A 19 11.71 -18.13 -17.33
CA THR A 19 11.49 -16.68 -17.44
C THR A 19 10.30 -16.34 -16.53
N SER A 20 10.50 -16.36 -15.21
CA SER A 20 9.46 -15.91 -14.28
C SER A 20 9.44 -14.39 -14.28
N HIS A 21 8.51 -13.82 -15.05
CA HIS A 21 8.21 -12.39 -14.97
C HIS A 21 7.79 -12.06 -13.54
N ALA A 22 8.50 -11.16 -12.86
CA ALA A 22 8.09 -10.72 -11.53
C ALA A 22 6.88 -9.80 -11.64
N ALA A 23 5.79 -10.18 -10.98
CA ALA A 23 4.56 -9.40 -10.96
C ALA A 23 4.73 -8.11 -10.16
N LEU A 24 4.11 -7.02 -10.62
CA LEU A 24 4.04 -5.76 -9.90
C LEU A 24 2.60 -5.47 -9.50
N THR A 25 2.34 -5.36 -8.21
CA THR A 25 1.10 -4.82 -7.64
C THR A 25 1.34 -3.36 -7.26
N LEU A 26 0.48 -2.44 -7.68
CA LEU A 26 0.53 -1.05 -7.25
C LEU A 26 -0.66 -0.75 -6.35
N TYR A 27 -0.41 -0.18 -5.18
CA TYR A 27 -1.44 0.61 -4.52
C TYR A 27 -1.61 1.94 -5.24
N THR A 28 -2.84 2.40 -5.30
CA THR A 28 -3.14 3.74 -5.78
C THR A 28 -4.20 4.38 -4.90
N THR A 29 -3.99 5.67 -4.69
CA THR A 29 -4.80 6.51 -3.84
C THR A 29 -5.24 7.74 -4.67
N SER A 30 -6.33 8.41 -4.31
CA SER A 30 -6.77 9.69 -4.92
C SER A 30 -6.33 10.93 -4.15
N TRP A 31 -5.24 10.84 -3.39
CA TRP A 31 -5.11 11.69 -2.20
C TRP A 31 -4.43 13.00 -2.51
N SER A 32 -4.86 14.03 -1.78
CA SER A 32 -4.21 15.34 -1.79
C SER A 32 -3.19 15.50 -0.65
N MET A 33 -2.97 14.49 0.19
CA MET A 33 -2.11 14.61 1.37
C MET A 33 -0.61 14.63 1.05
N TYR A 34 -0.20 14.08 -0.09
CA TYR A 34 1.21 14.02 -0.47
C TYR A 34 1.73 15.35 -1.04
N GLY A 35 0.87 16.31 -1.33
CA GLY A 35 1.31 17.62 -1.84
C GLY A 35 0.15 18.51 -2.24
N GLU A 36 0.44 19.74 -2.68
CA GLU A 36 -0.58 20.72 -3.07
C GLU A 36 -1.53 20.23 -4.16
N ASN A 37 -1.06 19.37 -5.08
CA ASN A 37 -1.84 18.86 -6.19
C ASN A 37 -2.21 17.38 -5.97
N PRO A 38 -3.50 17.01 -5.95
CA PRO A 38 -3.92 15.62 -5.86
C PRO A 38 -3.54 14.85 -7.15
N TYR A 39 -3.34 13.55 -7.01
CA TYR A 39 -3.16 12.66 -8.16
C TYR A 39 -4.46 12.56 -8.96
N GLU A 40 -4.53 13.25 -10.09
CA GLU A 40 -5.74 13.32 -10.91
C GLU A 40 -5.91 12.06 -11.76
N TYR A 41 -7.05 11.37 -11.60
CA TYR A 41 -7.35 10.15 -12.37
C TYR A 41 -7.80 10.44 -13.79
N ASP A 42 -7.15 9.83 -14.78
CA ASP A 42 -7.57 9.92 -16.18
C ASP A 42 -9.05 9.53 -16.35
N GLY A 43 -9.83 10.42 -16.96
CA GLY A 43 -11.27 10.25 -17.16
C GLY A 43 -12.15 10.69 -16.00
N ALA A 44 -11.57 11.08 -14.86
CA ALA A 44 -12.30 11.74 -13.78
C ALA A 44 -12.61 13.20 -14.16
N TYR A 45 -13.59 13.81 -13.50
CA TYR A 45 -13.79 15.26 -13.56
C TYR A 45 -12.75 16.00 -12.72
N LYS A 46 -12.35 17.19 -13.18
CA LYS A 46 -11.50 18.09 -12.39
C LYS A 46 -12.25 18.59 -11.17
N ASN A 47 -11.75 18.24 -9.99
CA ASN A 47 -12.29 18.71 -8.72
C ASN A 47 -12.10 20.24 -8.58
N GLY A 48 -12.98 20.91 -7.82
CA GLY A 48 -12.85 22.34 -7.50
C GLY A 48 -13.17 23.31 -8.65
N ARG A 49 -13.86 22.86 -9.71
CA ARG A 49 -14.32 23.73 -10.80
C ARG A 49 -15.74 24.25 -10.55
N PRO A 50 -16.04 25.52 -10.86
CA PRO A 50 -17.39 26.03 -10.77
C PRO A 50 -18.38 25.24 -11.62
N TYR A 51 -19.62 25.20 -11.17
CA TYR A 51 -20.76 24.66 -11.88
C TYR A 51 -20.82 25.14 -13.35
N GLY A 52 -21.07 24.22 -14.29
CA GLY A 52 -21.10 24.51 -15.74
C GLY A 52 -19.73 24.55 -16.43
N GLN A 53 -18.63 24.36 -15.69
CA GLN A 53 -17.26 24.29 -16.24
C GLN A 53 -16.63 22.91 -16.03
N LEU A 54 -17.40 21.84 -16.23
CA LEU A 54 -16.91 20.47 -16.14
C LEU A 54 -15.79 20.25 -17.18
N ALA A 55 -14.62 19.83 -16.69
CA ALA A 55 -13.49 19.44 -17.51
C ALA A 55 -13.02 18.05 -17.08
N TYR A 56 -12.69 17.21 -18.05
CA TYR A 56 -12.09 15.91 -17.79
C TYR A 56 -10.59 16.06 -17.50
N VAL A 57 -10.10 15.20 -16.61
CA VAL A 57 -8.69 14.93 -16.45
C VAL A 57 -8.22 14.07 -17.62
N SER A 58 -7.18 14.54 -18.31
CA SER A 58 -6.39 13.74 -19.24
C SER A 58 -5.04 13.49 -18.59
N ASN A 59 -4.79 12.24 -18.17
CA ASN A 59 -3.56 11.85 -17.50
C ASN A 59 -2.97 10.60 -18.18
N PRO A 60 -2.36 10.77 -19.37
CA PRO A 60 -1.76 9.65 -20.11
C PRO A 60 -0.56 9.04 -19.37
N GLU A 61 0.09 9.79 -18.47
CA GLU A 61 1.21 9.29 -17.67
C GLU A 61 0.76 8.29 -16.62
N MET A 62 -0.34 8.57 -15.91
CA MET A 62 -0.98 7.60 -15.01
C MET A 62 -1.42 6.35 -15.77
N VAL A 63 -2.04 6.50 -16.95
CA VAL A 63 -2.42 5.35 -17.77
C VAL A 63 -1.20 4.51 -18.15
N ALA A 64 -0.10 5.15 -18.53
CA ALA A 64 1.14 4.45 -18.83
C ALA A 64 1.71 3.74 -17.60
N GLN A 65 1.65 4.37 -16.42
CA GLN A 65 2.13 3.82 -15.15
C GLN A 65 1.29 2.61 -14.70
N PHE A 66 -0.04 2.71 -14.72
CA PHE A 66 -0.91 1.59 -14.35
C PHE A 66 -0.76 0.41 -15.33
N ASN A 67 -0.49 0.67 -16.61
CA ASN A 67 -0.21 -0.37 -17.61
C ASN A 67 1.18 -1.02 -17.47
N LYS A 68 2.02 -0.55 -16.53
CA LYS A 68 3.22 -1.27 -16.10
C LYS A 68 2.92 -2.31 -15.02
N ALA A 69 1.81 -2.19 -14.31
CA ALA A 69 1.42 -3.11 -13.25
C ALA A 69 0.66 -4.33 -13.78
N ASP A 70 0.77 -5.44 -13.06
CA ASP A 70 -0.05 -6.62 -13.27
C ASP A 70 -1.39 -6.49 -12.51
N VAL A 71 -1.33 -5.84 -11.34
CA VAL A 71 -2.46 -5.55 -10.46
C VAL A 71 -2.38 -4.11 -9.97
N VAL A 72 -3.51 -3.39 -9.96
CA VAL A 72 -3.66 -2.09 -9.31
C VAL A 72 -4.75 -2.21 -8.25
N ALA A 73 -4.39 -1.93 -7.01
CA ALA A 73 -5.26 -1.95 -5.84
C ALA A 73 -5.68 -0.53 -5.48
N TRP A 74 -6.99 -0.28 -5.52
CA TRP A 74 -7.56 0.98 -5.06
C TRP A 74 -7.64 0.99 -3.53
N SER A 75 -6.98 1.96 -2.89
CA SER A 75 -6.92 2.13 -1.43
C SER A 75 -7.73 3.35 -0.96
N PHE A 76 -8.52 3.29 0.12
CA PHE A 76 -8.95 2.12 0.88
C PHE A 76 -10.48 2.09 1.04
N LEU A 77 -10.98 0.92 1.43
CA LEU A 77 -12.34 0.77 1.92
C LEU A 77 -12.36 0.40 3.39
N GLN A 78 -13.31 1.00 4.08
CA GLN A 78 -13.55 0.84 5.51
C GLN A 78 -15.02 0.58 5.79
N VAL A 79 -15.31 0.20 7.03
CA VAL A 79 -16.66 0.05 7.57
C VAL A 79 -16.83 1.05 8.71
N TRP A 80 -17.97 1.75 8.76
CA TRP A 80 -18.36 2.53 9.93
C TRP A 80 -19.85 2.45 10.21
N ASN A 81 -20.28 3.04 11.32
CA ASN A 81 -21.70 3.22 11.62
C ASN A 81 -22.29 4.35 10.78
N SER A 82 -23.01 4.00 9.71
CA SER A 82 -23.68 5.03 8.90
C SER A 82 -24.69 5.81 9.75
N GLN A 83 -25.35 5.21 10.73
CA GLN A 83 -26.38 5.90 11.53
C GLN A 83 -25.85 6.89 12.59
N ASP A 84 -24.54 7.19 12.65
CA ASP A 84 -23.99 8.22 13.55
C ASP A 84 -24.01 9.62 12.88
N PRO A 85 -24.93 10.52 13.26
CA PRO A 85 -25.06 11.83 12.64
C PRO A 85 -23.90 12.78 12.94
N ASN A 86 -23.07 12.46 13.94
CA ASN A 86 -21.91 13.28 14.29
C ASN A 86 -20.62 12.76 13.69
N GLN A 87 -20.62 11.53 13.13
CA GLN A 87 -19.43 10.79 12.66
C GLN A 87 -18.29 10.72 13.70
N ALA A 88 -18.54 11.20 14.92
CA ALA A 88 -17.53 11.64 15.85
C ALA A 88 -17.13 10.53 16.82
N GLN A 89 -17.95 9.48 16.94
CA GLN A 89 -17.73 8.45 17.92
C GLN A 89 -17.24 7.11 17.35
N TYR A 90 -17.23 6.90 16.03
CA TYR A 90 -16.69 5.70 15.34
C TYR A 90 -16.96 4.36 16.06
N GLN A 91 -18.07 4.26 16.79
CA GLN A 91 -18.44 3.00 17.42
C GLN A 91 -19.16 2.20 16.34
N ILE A 92 -18.43 1.27 15.72
CA ILE A 92 -19.05 0.32 14.79
C ILE A 92 -19.96 -0.59 15.65
N PRO A 93 -21.29 -0.53 15.47
CA PRO A 93 -22.20 -1.35 16.26
C PRO A 93 -21.94 -2.82 15.97
N SER A 94 -22.13 -3.68 16.99
CA SER A 94 -22.07 -5.14 16.84
C SER A 94 -23.00 -5.68 15.74
N SER A 95 -24.03 -4.92 15.39
CA SER A 95 -24.86 -5.11 14.19
C SER A 95 -24.60 -4.01 13.15
N TRP A 96 -23.82 -4.32 12.12
CA TRP A 96 -23.60 -3.46 10.95
C TRP A 96 -24.65 -3.74 9.86
N ASN A 97 -25.14 -2.68 9.21
CA ASN A 97 -26.15 -2.73 8.16
C ASN A 97 -25.62 -3.21 6.80
N GLY A 98 -24.32 -3.54 6.73
CA GLY A 98 -23.70 -4.17 5.56
C GLY A 98 -23.23 -3.19 4.49
N LEU A 99 -22.84 -1.97 4.87
CA LEU A 99 -22.42 -0.91 3.95
C LEU A 99 -20.94 -0.57 4.12
N MET A 100 -20.14 -0.87 3.11
CA MET A 100 -18.76 -0.43 3.03
C MET A 100 -18.68 1.00 2.48
N HIS A 101 -17.69 1.73 2.94
CA HIS A 101 -17.45 3.11 2.56
C HIS A 101 -16.02 3.25 2.03
N PHE A 102 -15.86 4.13 1.04
CA PHE A 102 -14.53 4.62 0.69
C PHE A 102 -14.05 5.51 1.82
N ASP A 103 -12.75 5.44 2.12
CA ASP A 103 -12.17 6.21 3.20
C ASP A 103 -10.76 6.72 2.87
N ASP A 104 -10.53 7.98 3.25
CA ASP A 104 -9.23 8.61 3.40
C ASP A 104 -8.78 8.48 4.87
N LEU A 105 -8.07 7.39 5.19
CA LEU A 105 -7.56 7.08 6.53
C LEU A 105 -6.68 8.17 7.17
N TRP A 106 -6.20 9.17 6.42
CA TRP A 106 -5.37 10.29 6.94
C TRP A 106 -5.97 11.66 6.55
N GLY A 107 -7.22 11.69 6.09
CA GLY A 107 -7.92 12.87 5.60
C GLY A 107 -9.28 13.06 6.26
N GLU A 108 -10.28 13.47 5.46
CA GLU A 108 -11.62 13.85 5.93
C GLU A 108 -12.53 12.63 6.11
N LEU A 109 -12.15 11.67 6.96
CA LEU A 109 -12.98 10.55 7.43
C LEU A 109 -14.46 10.94 7.69
N PRO A 110 -14.80 12.15 8.21
CA PRO A 110 -16.20 12.54 8.36
C PRO A 110 -16.87 12.91 7.01
N LEU A 111 -16.21 13.57 6.07
CA LEU A 111 -16.91 14.19 4.93
C LEU A 111 -17.18 13.26 3.74
N GLU A 112 -16.44 12.15 3.66
CA GLU A 112 -16.57 11.18 2.55
C GLU A 112 -17.68 10.15 2.79
N GLY A 113 -18.30 10.19 3.98
CA GLY A 113 -19.17 9.13 4.44
C GLY A 113 -20.67 9.20 4.16
N SER A 114 -21.13 10.13 3.33
CA SER A 114 -22.56 10.39 3.20
C SER A 114 -23.25 9.70 2.01
N TRP A 115 -22.57 8.92 1.16
CA TRP A 115 -23.22 8.46 -0.08
C TRP A 115 -23.31 6.94 -0.20
N ILE A 116 -24.36 6.41 0.45
CA ILE A 116 -25.00 5.16 0.03
C ILE A 116 -25.68 5.44 -1.31
N SER A 117 -25.05 5.12 -2.43
CA SER A 117 -25.81 5.01 -3.66
C SER A 117 -25.25 3.91 -4.54
N THR A 118 -26.16 3.24 -5.27
CA THR A 118 -25.84 2.67 -6.58
C THR A 118 -24.93 3.66 -7.29
N LEU A 119 -23.74 3.18 -7.60
CA LEU A 119 -22.58 3.98 -8.00
C LEU A 119 -22.99 4.97 -9.10
N PRO A 120 -22.32 6.14 -9.18
CA PRO A 120 -22.71 7.18 -10.11
C PRO A 120 -22.94 6.58 -11.50
N PRO A 121 -23.98 7.03 -12.23
CA PRO A 121 -24.23 6.58 -13.59
C PRO A 121 -22.91 6.64 -14.36
N GLU A 122 -22.70 5.69 -15.28
CA GLU A 122 -21.52 5.65 -16.16
C GLU A 122 -21.15 7.09 -16.54
N THR A 123 -19.87 7.47 -16.51
CA THR A 123 -19.44 8.88 -16.65
C THR A 123 -20.17 9.64 -17.78
N LYS A 124 -20.57 8.94 -18.84
CA LYS A 124 -21.43 9.40 -19.94
C LYS A 124 -22.92 9.62 -19.57
N ASP A 125 -23.54 8.71 -18.84
CA ASP A 125 -24.89 8.80 -18.32
C ASP A 125 -24.99 9.93 -17.27
N PHE A 126 -23.96 10.11 -16.44
CA PHE A 126 -23.85 11.26 -15.53
C PHE A 126 -23.81 12.60 -16.27
N LEU A 127 -23.03 12.70 -17.36
CA LEU A 127 -23.05 13.92 -18.19
C LEU A 127 -24.36 14.13 -18.91
N THR A 128 -24.96 13.05 -19.43
CA THR A 128 -26.25 13.12 -20.11
C THR A 128 -27.31 13.64 -19.13
N PHE A 129 -27.29 13.16 -17.89
CA PHE A 129 -28.09 13.69 -16.79
C PHE A 129 -27.81 15.19 -16.52
N CYS A 130 -26.54 15.60 -16.37
CA CYS A 130 -26.19 17.02 -16.14
C CYS A 130 -26.61 17.94 -17.30
N GLN A 131 -26.40 17.51 -18.55
CA GLN A 131 -26.73 18.29 -19.76
C GLN A 131 -28.24 18.42 -19.95
N THR A 132 -29.00 17.33 -19.72
CA THR A 132 -30.46 17.34 -19.80
C THR A 132 -31.13 18.15 -18.70
N ASN A 133 -30.45 18.35 -17.57
CA ASN A 133 -30.96 19.16 -16.44
C ASN A 133 -30.33 20.56 -16.38
N ALA A 134 -29.98 21.15 -17.53
CA ALA A 134 -29.49 22.54 -17.64
C ALA A 134 -28.30 22.87 -16.72
N GLY A 135 -27.39 21.91 -16.58
CA GLY A 135 -26.20 22.02 -15.75
C GLY A 135 -26.41 21.55 -14.32
N ALA A 136 -27.65 21.25 -13.88
CA ALA A 136 -27.96 20.87 -12.50
C ALA A 136 -27.43 19.47 -12.24
N CYS A 137 -26.11 19.38 -12.04
CA CYS A 137 -25.38 18.21 -11.61
C CYS A 137 -25.68 18.00 -10.12
N ALA A 138 -26.96 17.82 -9.83
CA ALA A 138 -27.45 17.54 -8.52
C ALA A 138 -28.40 16.36 -8.59
N ALA A 139 -28.11 15.28 -7.87
CA ALA A 139 -29.02 14.14 -7.78
C ALA A 139 -29.59 14.07 -6.37
N VAL A 140 -30.87 13.72 -6.25
CA VAL A 140 -31.43 13.38 -4.94
C VAL A 140 -30.86 12.03 -4.55
N GLN A 141 -29.86 12.04 -3.67
CA GLN A 141 -29.27 10.84 -3.10
C GLN A 141 -29.85 10.57 -1.72
N THR A 142 -29.85 9.31 -1.31
CA THR A 142 -30.17 8.99 0.08
C THR A 142 -28.90 9.15 0.88
N ASN A 143 -28.86 10.14 1.76
CA ASN A 143 -27.76 10.32 2.69
C ASN A 143 -27.62 9.04 3.50
N GLY A 144 -26.41 8.50 3.44
CA GLY A 144 -26.10 7.22 4.02
C GLY A 144 -26.29 7.14 5.53
N ASN A 145 -26.23 8.32 6.14
CA ASN A 145 -26.16 8.49 7.56
C ASN A 145 -27.49 8.86 8.20
N THR A 146 -28.29 9.66 7.50
CA THR A 146 -29.58 10.13 7.99
C THR A 146 -30.76 9.34 7.39
N GLY A 147 -30.52 8.58 6.32
CA GLY A 147 -31.57 7.96 5.52
C GLY A 147 -32.45 8.98 4.78
N GLN A 148 -32.12 10.28 4.86
CA GLN A 148 -32.89 11.34 4.21
C GLN A 148 -32.47 11.49 2.75
N LYS A 149 -33.44 11.86 1.91
CA LYS A 149 -33.19 12.22 0.52
C LYS A 149 -32.67 13.66 0.46
N GLU A 150 -31.42 13.82 0.07
CA GLU A 150 -30.72 15.10 0.01
C GLU A 150 -30.31 15.41 -1.43
N LEU A 151 -30.35 16.70 -1.79
CA LEU A 151 -29.87 17.16 -3.09
C LEU A 151 -28.34 17.20 -3.09
N PHE A 152 -27.71 16.24 -3.73
CA PHE A 152 -26.26 16.13 -3.81
C PHE A 152 -25.72 16.83 -5.04
N VAL A 153 -24.98 17.92 -4.85
CA VAL A 153 -24.33 18.69 -5.93
C VAL A 153 -22.92 18.12 -6.17
N TYR A 154 -22.68 17.56 -7.35
CA TYR A 154 -21.45 16.84 -7.67
C TYR A 154 -20.21 17.74 -7.90
N THR A 155 -20.38 19.06 -7.91
CA THR A 155 -19.33 20.02 -8.33
C THR A 155 -18.69 20.81 -7.19
N ASP A 156 -19.22 20.75 -5.97
CA ASP A 156 -18.89 21.71 -4.90
C ASP A 156 -18.42 21.12 -3.57
N GLN A 157 -18.48 19.80 -3.36
CA GLN A 157 -18.12 19.20 -2.06
C GLN A 157 -16.75 18.52 -2.03
N LYS A 158 -16.04 18.72 -0.92
CA LYS A 158 -14.93 17.85 -0.51
C LYS A 158 -15.49 16.44 -0.31
N GLY A 159 -14.88 15.43 -0.93
CA GLY A 159 -15.34 14.02 -0.91
C GLY A 159 -15.97 13.49 -2.22
N VAL A 160 -16.42 14.35 -3.15
CA VAL A 160 -16.88 13.87 -4.48
C VAL A 160 -15.71 13.31 -5.31
N GLY A 161 -14.49 13.74 -5.00
CA GLY A 161 -13.27 13.38 -5.71
C GLY A 161 -12.96 11.87 -5.70
N GLN A 162 -13.23 11.17 -4.59
CA GLN A 162 -12.90 9.75 -4.48
C GLN A 162 -13.81 8.87 -5.34
N LEU A 163 -15.13 9.02 -5.21
CA LEU A 163 -16.09 8.26 -6.01
C LEU A 163 -15.96 8.56 -7.52
N ASN A 164 -15.68 9.81 -7.86
CA ASN A 164 -15.37 10.24 -9.22
C ASN A 164 -14.11 9.53 -9.76
N SER A 165 -13.03 9.53 -8.99
CA SER A 165 -11.76 8.92 -9.36
C SER A 165 -11.86 7.39 -9.41
N PHE A 166 -12.57 6.76 -8.46
CA PHE A 166 -12.84 5.32 -8.47
C PHE A 166 -13.68 4.93 -9.68
N GLY A 167 -14.73 5.71 -9.99
CA GLY A 167 -15.54 5.52 -11.19
C GLY A 167 -14.71 5.57 -12.47
N ALA A 168 -13.81 6.56 -12.59
CA ALA A 168 -12.88 6.66 -13.71
C ALA A 168 -11.90 5.47 -13.76
N PHE A 169 -11.35 5.07 -12.61
CA PHE A 169 -10.45 3.94 -12.48
C PHE A 169 -11.11 2.62 -12.89
N ILE A 170 -12.28 2.31 -12.33
CA ILE A 170 -12.93 1.01 -12.49
C ILE A 170 -13.62 0.86 -13.84
N ASN A 171 -14.10 1.95 -14.45
CA ASN A 171 -14.79 1.86 -15.73
C ASN A 171 -13.87 2.05 -16.96
N SER A 172 -12.66 2.57 -16.77
CA SER A 172 -11.72 2.78 -17.88
C SER A 172 -11.41 1.49 -18.63
N ASN A 173 -11.37 1.58 -19.96
CA ASN A 173 -10.90 0.53 -20.86
C ASN A 173 -9.42 0.70 -21.24
N LYS A 174 -8.74 1.72 -20.70
CA LYS A 174 -7.34 2.03 -21.02
C LYS A 174 -6.34 1.20 -20.20
N TYR A 175 -6.78 0.60 -19.08
CA TYR A 175 -5.93 -0.21 -18.22
C TYR A 175 -5.99 -1.69 -18.61
N THR A 176 -4.81 -2.29 -18.69
CA THR A 176 -4.59 -3.72 -18.90
C THR A 176 -4.44 -4.48 -17.58
N ALA A 177 -4.01 -3.79 -16.52
CA ALA A 177 -3.86 -4.36 -15.18
C ALA A 177 -5.19 -4.87 -14.61
N LYS A 178 -5.10 -5.93 -13.80
CA LYS A 178 -6.24 -6.35 -12.97
C LYS A 178 -6.50 -5.26 -11.93
N ARG A 179 -7.76 -4.91 -11.73
CA ARG A 179 -8.15 -3.88 -10.76
C ARG A 179 -8.81 -4.53 -9.57
N ILE A 180 -8.29 -4.27 -8.39
CA ILE A 180 -8.82 -4.78 -7.13
C ILE A 180 -9.08 -3.64 -6.17
N ILE A 181 -9.79 -3.93 -5.10
CA ILE A 181 -10.05 -2.99 -4.01
C ILE A 181 -9.32 -3.48 -2.76
N ALA A 182 -8.60 -2.58 -2.09
CA ALA A 182 -7.97 -2.84 -0.81
C ALA A 182 -8.90 -2.42 0.35
N ILE A 183 -9.01 -3.28 1.34
CA ILE A 183 -9.81 -3.07 2.56
C ILE A 183 -8.86 -3.00 3.74
N GLY A 184 -9.06 -2.02 4.62
CA GLY A 184 -8.14 -1.77 5.73
C GLY A 184 -7.13 -0.68 5.41
N GLY A 185 -5.87 -0.91 5.76
CA GLY A 185 -4.80 0.10 5.75
C GLY A 185 -4.46 0.58 7.16
N ALA A 186 -3.60 1.60 7.28
CA ALA A 186 -3.00 1.94 8.57
C ALA A 186 -3.98 2.46 9.62
N ASN A 187 -3.75 2.02 10.86
CA ASN A 187 -4.34 2.64 12.04
C ASN A 187 -3.48 3.84 12.45
N THR A 188 -4.13 4.96 12.78
CA THR A 188 -3.48 6.17 13.29
C THR A 188 -4.23 6.71 14.51
N VAL A 189 -3.59 7.62 15.26
CA VAL A 189 -4.25 8.32 16.37
C VAL A 189 -5.43 9.14 15.84
N GLU A 190 -5.25 9.75 14.67
CA GLU A 190 -6.23 10.60 14.00
C GLU A 190 -7.46 9.80 13.55
N ASN A 191 -7.26 8.61 12.99
CA ASN A 191 -8.34 7.73 12.53
C ASN A 191 -8.88 6.79 13.61
N LYS A 192 -8.36 6.89 14.84
CA LYS A 192 -8.80 6.15 16.03
C LYS A 192 -8.81 4.62 15.83
N GLY A 193 -7.92 4.11 14.99
CA GLY A 193 -7.81 2.67 14.72
C GLY A 193 -8.98 2.10 13.91
N VAL A 194 -9.54 2.88 12.98
CA VAL A 194 -10.71 2.48 12.18
C VAL A 194 -10.50 1.17 11.41
N SER A 195 -9.29 0.89 10.90
CA SER A 195 -9.02 -0.36 10.19
C SER A 195 -9.21 -1.58 11.08
N THR A 196 -8.75 -1.52 12.33
CA THR A 196 -9.00 -2.60 13.31
C THR A 196 -10.50 -2.86 13.46
N ALA A 197 -11.27 -1.79 13.65
CA ALA A 197 -12.73 -1.89 13.82
C ALA A 197 -13.42 -2.42 12.55
N THR A 198 -12.95 -2.02 11.36
CA THR A 198 -13.45 -2.52 10.07
C THR A 198 -13.32 -4.03 9.97
N PHE A 199 -12.17 -4.58 10.32
CA PHE A 199 -11.97 -6.02 10.30
C PHE A 199 -12.80 -6.74 11.36
N ASP A 200 -12.89 -6.21 12.58
CA ASP A 200 -13.79 -6.75 13.62
C ASP A 200 -15.25 -6.85 13.10
N ALA A 201 -15.71 -5.82 12.40
CA ALA A 201 -17.05 -5.77 11.81
C ALA A 201 -17.23 -6.79 10.67
N ILE A 202 -16.22 -6.93 9.80
CA ILE A 202 -16.21 -7.91 8.70
C ILE A 202 -16.19 -9.33 9.25
N PHE A 203 -15.35 -9.62 10.26
CA PHE A 203 -15.29 -10.95 10.88
C PHE A 203 -16.65 -11.34 11.48
N ALA A 204 -17.33 -10.41 12.16
CA ALA A 204 -18.67 -10.64 12.70
C ALA A 204 -19.77 -10.76 11.62
N ASN A 205 -19.55 -10.25 10.40
CA ASN A 205 -20.57 -10.16 9.34
C ASN A 205 -20.08 -10.68 7.98
N GLN A 206 -19.21 -11.69 7.99
CA GLN A 206 -18.47 -12.18 6.83
C GLN A 206 -19.34 -12.44 5.59
N ASP A 207 -20.44 -13.19 5.75
CA ASP A 207 -21.33 -13.51 4.63
C ASP A 207 -21.98 -12.27 3.99
N LYS A 208 -22.37 -11.28 4.81
CA LYS A 208 -22.96 -10.03 4.31
C LYS A 208 -21.94 -9.25 3.48
N PHE A 209 -20.73 -9.09 4.02
CA PHE A 209 -19.63 -8.44 3.33
C PHE A 209 -19.33 -9.13 1.99
N LEU A 210 -19.17 -10.46 1.97
CA LEU A 210 -18.84 -11.19 0.75
C LEU A 210 -19.99 -11.19 -0.28
N ASN A 211 -21.25 -11.20 0.16
CA ASN A 211 -22.40 -11.04 -0.71
C ASN A 211 -22.38 -9.68 -1.41
N GLN A 212 -22.12 -8.60 -0.66
CA GLN A 212 -22.03 -7.25 -1.21
C GLN A 212 -20.85 -7.12 -2.17
N PHE A 213 -19.67 -7.58 -1.78
CA PHE A 213 -18.48 -7.49 -2.62
C PHE A 213 -18.67 -8.27 -3.93
N LYS A 214 -19.32 -9.45 -3.88
CA LYS A 214 -19.67 -10.19 -5.09
C LYS A 214 -20.66 -9.43 -5.97
N ALA A 215 -21.63 -8.74 -5.39
CA ALA A 215 -22.55 -7.90 -6.16
C ALA A 215 -21.80 -6.75 -6.86
N TRP A 216 -20.82 -6.13 -6.21
CA TRP A 216 -19.97 -5.13 -6.84
C TRP A 216 -19.11 -5.69 -7.97
N MET A 217 -18.50 -6.87 -7.79
CA MET A 217 -17.76 -7.53 -8.88
C MET A 217 -18.66 -7.85 -10.08
N ASN A 218 -19.92 -8.19 -9.84
CA ASN A 218 -20.88 -8.44 -10.92
C ASN A 218 -21.30 -7.15 -11.64
N HIS A 219 -21.42 -6.04 -10.90
CA HIS A 219 -21.75 -4.73 -11.45
C HIS A 219 -20.57 -4.12 -12.22
N PHE A 220 -19.40 -4.05 -11.58
CA PHE A 220 -18.16 -3.57 -12.15
C PHE A 220 -17.39 -4.70 -12.81
N LYS A 221 -17.60 -4.88 -14.11
CA LYS A 221 -16.95 -5.94 -14.89
C LYS A 221 -15.43 -5.94 -14.78
N ASN A 222 -14.82 -4.80 -14.48
CA ASN A 222 -13.38 -4.64 -14.34
C ASN A 222 -12.88 -4.79 -12.90
N LEU A 223 -13.76 -4.87 -11.90
CA LEU A 223 -13.38 -5.23 -10.54
C LEU A 223 -13.08 -6.72 -10.49
N LYS A 224 -11.80 -7.06 -10.35
CA LYS A 224 -11.29 -8.42 -10.46
C LYS A 224 -10.97 -9.07 -9.13
N GLY A 225 -11.15 -8.39 -8.00
CA GLY A 225 -10.93 -9.01 -6.70
C GLY A 225 -10.65 -8.02 -5.58
N VAL A 226 -10.05 -8.54 -4.51
CA VAL A 226 -9.90 -7.87 -3.21
C VAL A 226 -8.50 -8.08 -2.65
N ASP A 227 -8.00 -7.05 -2.00
CA ASP A 227 -6.84 -7.12 -1.11
C ASP A 227 -7.30 -6.85 0.33
N TYR A 228 -6.85 -7.69 1.26
CA TYR A 228 -7.05 -7.47 2.69
C TYR A 228 -5.76 -6.89 3.27
N ASP A 229 -5.73 -5.58 3.45
CA ASP A 229 -4.61 -4.88 4.06
C ASP A 229 -4.79 -4.85 5.57
N PHE A 230 -4.35 -5.96 6.21
CA PHE A 230 -4.63 -6.23 7.61
C PHE A 230 -3.47 -5.78 8.48
N GLU A 231 -3.56 -4.54 8.95
CA GLU A 231 -2.56 -3.92 9.79
C GLU A 231 -2.80 -4.14 11.30
N PRO A 232 -1.73 -4.30 12.09
CA PRO A 232 -1.82 -4.44 13.54
C PRO A 232 -2.54 -3.29 14.25
N PRO A 233 -3.10 -3.56 15.44
CA PRO A 233 -3.61 -2.49 16.29
C PRO A 233 -2.47 -1.61 16.82
N ILE A 234 -2.80 -0.35 17.08
CA ILE A 234 -1.88 0.64 17.63
C ILE A 234 -2.35 1.09 19.02
N ASP A 235 -1.42 1.65 19.78
CA ASP A 235 -1.75 2.47 20.94
C ASP A 235 -2.35 3.79 20.45
N LEU A 236 -3.61 4.05 20.80
CA LEU A 236 -4.35 5.22 20.31
C LEU A 236 -3.89 6.55 20.92
N GLN A 237 -2.93 6.56 21.86
CA GLN A 237 -2.36 7.79 22.41
C GLN A 237 -1.05 8.15 21.71
N THR A 238 -0.25 7.14 21.39
CA THR A 238 1.12 7.32 20.87
C THR A 238 1.24 7.02 19.38
N GLY A 239 0.29 6.28 18.80
CA GLY A 239 0.36 5.80 17.42
C GLY A 239 1.29 4.60 17.23
N GLY A 240 1.96 4.13 18.29
CA GLY A 240 2.87 3.00 18.21
C GLY A 240 2.14 1.68 18.00
N GLN A 241 2.69 0.81 17.15
CA GLN A 241 2.20 -0.57 16.99
C GLN A 241 2.23 -1.31 18.34
N LEU A 242 1.11 -1.93 18.72
CA LEU A 242 1.05 -2.75 19.93
C LEU A 242 1.84 -4.05 19.72
N PRO A 243 2.47 -4.63 20.76
CA PRO A 243 3.10 -5.94 20.65
C PRO A 243 2.04 -7.02 20.36
N PRO A 244 2.42 -8.11 19.68
CA PRO A 244 1.48 -9.17 19.37
C PRO A 244 1.09 -9.95 20.66
N ASP A 245 -0.16 -10.38 20.71
CA ASP A 245 -0.79 -11.00 21.87
C ASP A 245 -1.71 -12.18 21.47
N GLU A 246 -2.54 -12.66 22.39
CA GLU A 246 -3.51 -13.73 22.09
C GLU A 246 -4.56 -13.29 21.05
N ARG A 247 -4.99 -12.02 21.10
CA ARG A 247 -5.91 -11.46 20.11
C ARG A 247 -5.31 -11.53 18.71
N THR A 248 -4.01 -11.27 18.57
CA THR A 248 -3.31 -11.36 17.28
C THR A 248 -3.54 -12.74 16.63
N MET A 249 -3.39 -13.84 17.37
CA MET A 249 -3.63 -15.17 16.81
C MET A 249 -5.10 -15.39 16.42
N VAL A 250 -6.05 -14.90 17.23
CA VAL A 250 -7.48 -15.00 16.93
C VAL A 250 -7.84 -14.23 15.65
N ASP A 251 -7.35 -13.01 15.52
CA ASP A 251 -7.68 -12.14 14.39
C ASP A 251 -7.09 -12.68 13.08
N TYR A 252 -5.85 -13.18 13.09
CA TYR A 252 -5.26 -13.80 11.90
C TYR A 252 -5.92 -15.14 11.53
N LYS A 253 -6.49 -15.86 12.51
CA LYS A 253 -7.36 -17.02 12.24
C LYS A 253 -8.67 -16.58 11.56
N HIS A 254 -9.29 -15.50 12.02
CA HIS A 254 -10.49 -14.95 11.36
C HIS A 254 -10.19 -14.44 9.95
N LEU A 255 -9.04 -13.78 9.75
CA LEU A 255 -8.58 -13.36 8.43
C LEU A 255 -8.37 -14.56 7.49
N PHE A 256 -7.79 -15.65 8.00
CA PHE A 256 -7.66 -16.89 7.23
C PHE A 256 -9.03 -17.42 6.77
N ASP A 257 -9.99 -17.48 7.70
CA ASP A 257 -11.35 -17.95 7.38
C ASP A 257 -12.05 -17.00 6.41
N LEU A 258 -11.82 -15.69 6.52
CA LEU A 258 -12.27 -14.67 5.57
C LEU A 258 -11.75 -14.97 4.17
N VAL A 259 -10.45 -15.08 3.98
CA VAL A 259 -9.80 -15.33 2.68
C VAL A 259 -10.27 -16.64 2.05
N LYS A 260 -10.42 -17.70 2.86
CA LYS A 260 -10.98 -18.99 2.43
C LYS A 260 -12.41 -18.85 1.91
N ALA A 261 -13.28 -18.16 2.65
CA ALA A 261 -14.65 -17.91 2.21
C ALA A 261 -14.71 -17.00 0.99
N SER A 262 -13.83 -15.99 0.89
CA SER A 262 -13.71 -15.12 -0.28
C SER A 262 -13.38 -15.93 -1.53
N ARG A 263 -12.44 -16.88 -1.46
CA ARG A 263 -12.15 -17.78 -2.58
C ARG A 263 -13.38 -18.56 -3.01
N SER A 264 -14.13 -19.11 -2.04
CA SER A 264 -15.35 -19.86 -2.31
C SER A 264 -16.46 -18.99 -2.93
N LYS A 265 -16.63 -17.76 -2.45
CA LYS A 265 -17.73 -16.87 -2.83
C LYS A 265 -17.48 -16.08 -4.11
N LEU A 266 -16.26 -15.56 -4.26
CA LEU A 266 -15.89 -14.68 -5.37
C LEU A 266 -15.54 -15.48 -6.63
N GLY A 267 -15.01 -16.69 -6.45
CA GLY A 267 -14.68 -17.64 -7.51
C GLY A 267 -13.19 -17.74 -7.82
N LYS A 268 -12.83 -18.67 -8.71
CA LYS A 268 -11.43 -18.96 -9.08
C LYS A 268 -10.75 -17.81 -9.84
N GLU A 269 -11.53 -17.01 -10.57
CA GLU A 269 -11.01 -15.87 -11.36
C GLU A 269 -10.78 -14.60 -10.53
N ALA A 270 -11.29 -14.56 -9.29
CA ALA A 270 -11.07 -13.42 -8.42
C ALA A 270 -9.61 -13.38 -7.96
N TYR A 271 -8.95 -12.23 -8.10
CA TYR A 271 -7.63 -12.02 -7.51
C TYR A 271 -7.79 -11.70 -6.03
N ILE A 272 -7.27 -12.55 -5.14
CA ILE A 272 -7.38 -12.37 -3.69
C ILE A 272 -5.98 -12.22 -3.11
N SER A 273 -5.69 -11.11 -2.48
CA SER A 273 -4.42 -10.91 -1.78
C SER A 273 -4.60 -10.51 -0.33
N VAL A 274 -3.53 -10.69 0.44
CA VAL A 274 -3.43 -10.27 1.83
C VAL A 274 -2.13 -9.50 2.00
N THR A 275 -2.19 -8.28 2.50
CA THR A 275 -1.03 -7.47 2.88
C THR A 275 -0.90 -7.47 4.39
N ILE A 276 0.32 -7.73 4.89
CA ILE A 276 0.57 -7.97 6.32
C ILE A 276 1.79 -7.20 6.83
N THR A 277 1.81 -6.96 8.14
CA THR A 277 2.98 -6.44 8.87
C THR A 277 4.18 -7.39 8.78
N VAL A 278 5.37 -6.83 9.03
CA VAL A 278 6.66 -7.52 8.89
C VAL A 278 7.50 -7.54 10.17
N ASN A 279 6.93 -7.13 11.31
CA ASN A 279 7.57 -7.35 12.61
C ASN A 279 7.72 -8.88 12.85
N LYS A 280 8.93 -9.34 13.19
CA LYS A 280 9.23 -10.78 13.28
C LYS A 280 8.41 -11.53 14.34
N ASP A 281 8.09 -10.87 15.46
CA ASP A 281 7.27 -11.46 16.52
C ASP A 281 5.81 -11.60 16.06
N TYR A 282 5.31 -10.61 15.31
CA TYR A 282 4.02 -10.74 14.63
C TYR A 282 4.04 -11.89 13.63
N LEU A 283 5.04 -11.99 12.76
CA LEU A 283 5.15 -13.08 11.78
C LEU A 283 5.12 -14.46 12.45
N GLU A 284 5.76 -14.61 13.61
CA GLU A 284 5.67 -15.84 14.39
C GLU A 284 4.22 -16.12 14.86
N LYS A 285 3.54 -15.15 15.47
CA LYS A 285 2.15 -15.30 15.93
C LYS A 285 1.17 -15.54 14.79
N ILE A 286 1.36 -14.86 13.67
CA ILE A 286 0.58 -15.08 12.45
C ILE A 286 0.73 -16.54 12.02
N ASN A 287 1.95 -17.06 11.92
CA ASN A 287 2.16 -18.45 11.52
C ASN A 287 1.48 -19.44 12.49
N GLN A 288 1.52 -19.16 13.79
CA GLN A 288 0.90 -19.98 14.85
C GLN A 288 -0.63 -19.94 14.85
N SER A 289 -1.26 -18.95 14.20
CA SER A 289 -2.73 -18.76 14.23
C SER A 289 -3.54 -19.88 13.58
N VAL A 290 -2.92 -20.71 12.74
CA VAL A 290 -3.58 -21.80 12.01
C VAL A 290 -2.75 -23.08 12.15
N GLU A 291 -3.41 -24.20 12.43
CA GLU A 291 -2.78 -25.52 12.46
C GLU A 291 -2.10 -25.82 11.12
N GLY A 292 -0.83 -26.26 11.18
CA GLY A 292 -0.02 -26.48 9.98
C GLY A 292 0.55 -25.21 9.34
N GLY A 293 0.49 -24.06 10.02
CA GLY A 293 1.15 -22.81 9.63
C GLY A 293 0.29 -21.93 8.73
N TRP A 294 -0.07 -20.73 9.20
CA TRP A 294 -0.91 -19.79 8.44
C TRP A 294 -0.35 -19.51 7.04
N PHE A 295 0.96 -19.26 6.94
CA PHE A 295 1.63 -18.94 5.68
C PHE A 295 1.56 -20.08 4.66
N GLN A 296 1.73 -21.33 5.10
CA GLN A 296 1.58 -22.49 4.23
C GLN A 296 0.11 -22.69 3.81
N GLN A 297 -0.83 -22.52 4.74
CA GLN A 297 -2.24 -22.82 4.50
C GLN A 297 -2.94 -21.76 3.64
N ILE A 298 -2.66 -20.47 3.87
CA ILE A 298 -3.34 -19.34 3.19
C ILE A 298 -3.10 -19.35 1.67
N ALA A 299 -1.94 -19.87 1.24
CA ALA A 299 -1.53 -19.93 -0.16
C ALA A 299 -2.48 -20.73 -1.07
N ASN A 300 -3.30 -21.60 -0.48
CA ASN A 300 -4.35 -22.35 -1.18
C ASN A 300 -5.53 -21.46 -1.61
N TYR A 301 -5.69 -20.31 -0.97
CA TYR A 301 -6.86 -19.44 -1.12
C TYR A 301 -6.48 -18.06 -1.68
N ALA A 302 -5.31 -17.54 -1.33
CA ALA A 302 -4.79 -16.28 -1.85
C ALA A 302 -3.98 -16.46 -3.14
N ASP A 303 -4.09 -15.48 -4.05
CA ASP A 303 -3.20 -15.30 -5.19
C ASP A 303 -1.86 -14.72 -4.78
N SER A 304 -1.83 -13.81 -3.80
CA SER A 304 -0.58 -13.34 -3.20
C SER A 304 -0.70 -13.03 -1.72
N VAL A 305 0.43 -13.15 -1.02
CA VAL A 305 0.67 -12.52 0.27
C VAL A 305 1.74 -11.47 0.06
N ASN A 306 1.48 -10.25 0.52
CA ASN A 306 2.33 -9.10 0.28
C ASN A 306 2.92 -8.65 1.62
N LEU A 307 4.25 -8.52 1.67
CA LEU A 307 4.97 -8.09 2.87
C LEU A 307 5.22 -6.59 2.78
N MET A 308 4.78 -5.83 3.78
CA MET A 308 5.07 -4.39 3.90
C MET A 308 6.52 -4.16 4.36
N THR A 309 7.50 -4.51 3.53
CA THR A 309 8.93 -4.39 3.85
C THR A 309 9.45 -2.96 3.67
N TYR A 310 8.70 -2.03 4.26
CA TYR A 310 8.95 -0.60 4.38
C TYR A 310 8.42 -0.14 5.74
N ASP A 311 8.71 1.11 6.12
CA ASP A 311 8.42 1.63 7.47
C ASP A 311 9.06 0.79 8.59
N LEU A 312 10.26 0.28 8.30
CA LEU A 312 11.13 -0.39 9.28
C LEU A 312 11.79 0.61 10.24
N HIS A 313 11.99 1.85 9.78
CA HIS A 313 12.61 2.95 10.53
C HIS A 313 11.90 4.28 10.29
N GLY A 314 11.88 5.16 11.29
CA GLY A 314 11.21 6.46 11.16
C GLY A 314 10.98 7.17 12.49
N PRO A 315 10.43 8.40 12.44
CA PRO A 315 10.48 9.33 13.56
C PRO A 315 9.33 9.10 14.57
N TRP A 316 9.01 7.85 14.90
CA TRP A 316 7.91 7.50 15.82
C TRP A 316 8.37 7.26 17.27
N SER A 317 9.57 6.71 17.48
CA SER A 317 10.04 6.36 18.82
C SER A 317 11.56 6.44 18.92
N GLN A 318 12.08 7.44 19.63
CA GLN A 318 13.51 7.57 19.90
C GLN A 318 14.07 6.43 20.76
N SER A 319 13.25 5.75 21.56
CA SER A 319 13.72 4.65 22.41
C SER A 319 13.97 3.37 21.64
N SER A 320 13.23 3.15 20.54
CA SER A 320 13.39 1.96 19.68
C SER A 320 14.14 2.25 18.38
N ASP A 321 14.14 3.50 17.94
CA ASP A 321 14.84 3.97 16.74
C ASP A 321 15.59 5.28 17.04
N PRO A 322 16.65 5.24 17.87
CA PRO A 322 17.36 6.44 18.34
C PRO A 322 18.14 7.18 17.25
N TYR A 323 18.44 6.52 16.15
CA TYR A 323 19.31 7.02 15.09
C TYR A 323 18.59 7.11 13.75
N THR A 324 19.03 8.00 12.87
CA THR A 324 18.49 8.11 11.51
C THR A 324 18.85 6.90 10.65
N ALA A 325 17.86 6.32 9.97
CA ALA A 325 18.03 5.19 9.08
C ALA A 325 17.08 5.25 7.88
N VAL A 326 17.33 4.43 6.85
CA VAL A 326 16.39 4.27 5.72
C VAL A 326 15.32 3.27 6.10
N HIS A 327 14.05 3.61 5.87
CA HIS A 327 12.91 2.81 6.32
C HIS A 327 12.58 1.57 5.47
N ALA A 328 13.26 1.35 4.35
CA ALA A 328 12.91 0.32 3.37
C ALA A 328 14.15 -0.33 2.76
N TYR A 329 15.01 -0.85 3.64
CA TYR A 329 16.21 -1.59 3.23
C TYR A 329 15.87 -2.93 2.58
N LEU A 330 16.58 -3.26 1.50
CA LEU A 330 16.64 -4.66 1.04
C LEU A 330 17.32 -5.53 2.11
N MET A 331 18.48 -5.08 2.57
CA MET A 331 19.31 -5.72 3.59
C MET A 331 19.81 -4.66 4.57
N GLN A 332 19.76 -4.96 5.87
CA GLN A 332 20.29 -4.05 6.88
C GLN A 332 21.81 -3.88 6.66
N PRO A 333 22.34 -2.65 6.58
CA PRO A 333 23.78 -2.46 6.49
C PRO A 333 24.48 -2.95 7.77
N GLU A 334 25.67 -3.52 7.61
CA GLU A 334 26.54 -3.85 8.75
C GLU A 334 27.24 -2.60 9.26
N THR A 335 26.75 -2.05 10.37
CA THR A 335 27.29 -0.86 11.03
C THR A 335 27.55 -1.15 12.50
N SER A 336 28.34 -0.29 13.18
CA SER A 336 28.56 -0.43 14.62
C SER A 336 27.31 -0.19 15.47
N ARG A 337 26.27 0.43 14.89
CA ARG A 337 25.02 0.79 15.58
C ARG A 337 23.84 -0.12 15.21
N LYS A 338 24.03 -1.09 14.32
CA LYS A 338 22.99 -1.99 13.83
C LYS A 338 22.14 -2.60 14.95
N ASP A 339 22.76 -3.02 16.04
CA ASP A 339 22.09 -3.67 17.17
C ASP A 339 21.44 -2.69 18.16
N GLU A 340 21.55 -1.38 17.94
CA GLU A 340 20.88 -0.33 18.71
C GLU A 340 19.47 -0.02 18.18
N PHE A 341 19.11 -0.56 17.01
CA PHE A 341 17.79 -0.44 16.42
C PHE A 341 16.87 -1.56 16.88
N GLY A 342 15.62 -1.23 17.23
CA GLY A 342 14.58 -2.20 17.55
C GLY A 342 14.23 -3.11 16.35
N ILE A 343 14.36 -2.59 15.14
CA ILE A 343 14.34 -3.38 13.90
C ILE A 343 15.73 -3.29 13.28
N ASN A 344 16.47 -4.40 13.29
CA ASN A 344 17.85 -4.49 12.79
C ASN A 344 17.98 -5.44 11.59
N TYR A 345 16.91 -5.57 10.81
CA TYR A 345 16.79 -6.51 9.71
C TYR A 345 16.06 -5.87 8.52
N GLY A 346 16.33 -6.35 7.30
CA GLY A 346 15.73 -5.84 6.07
C GLY A 346 14.71 -6.79 5.43
N THR A 347 14.30 -6.42 4.22
CA THR A 347 13.41 -7.22 3.35
C THR A 347 13.88 -8.66 3.20
N ASP A 348 15.19 -8.89 3.08
CA ASP A 348 15.82 -10.19 2.90
C ASP A 348 15.53 -11.15 4.07
N ALA A 349 15.78 -10.71 5.30
CA ALA A 349 15.61 -11.52 6.50
C ALA A 349 14.13 -11.75 6.85
N ILE A 350 13.27 -10.75 6.60
CA ILE A 350 11.81 -10.88 6.73
C ILE A 350 11.30 -11.95 5.75
N THR A 351 11.73 -11.87 4.48
CA THR A 351 11.36 -12.83 3.45
C THR A 351 11.83 -14.23 3.81
N ALA A 352 13.08 -14.38 4.27
CA ALA A 352 13.63 -15.67 4.69
C ALA A 352 12.80 -16.31 5.81
N GLN A 353 12.34 -15.53 6.79
CA GLN A 353 11.48 -16.02 7.87
C GLN A 353 10.14 -16.54 7.32
N VAL A 354 9.45 -15.77 6.48
CA VAL A 354 8.15 -16.17 5.90
C VAL A 354 8.28 -17.40 5.01
N LEU A 355 9.36 -17.51 4.22
CA LEU A 355 9.66 -18.71 3.44
C LEU A 355 9.95 -19.92 4.33
N SER A 356 10.61 -19.73 5.47
CA SER A 356 10.86 -20.81 6.44
C SER A 356 9.58 -21.36 7.06
N TYR A 357 8.51 -20.57 7.09
CA TYR A 357 7.16 -20.99 7.49
C TYR A 357 6.36 -21.70 6.39
N GLY A 358 6.98 -21.97 5.24
CA GLY A 358 6.38 -22.76 4.16
C GLY A 358 5.53 -21.96 3.17
N MET A 359 5.64 -20.62 3.16
CA MET A 359 5.01 -19.79 2.12
C MET A 359 5.57 -20.16 0.73
N PRO A 360 4.72 -20.54 -0.25
CA PRO A 360 5.17 -20.73 -1.62
C PRO A 360 5.72 -19.43 -2.23
N LYS A 361 6.91 -19.51 -2.82
CA LYS A 361 7.65 -18.35 -3.32
C LYS A 361 6.87 -17.59 -4.39
N GLU A 362 6.19 -18.32 -5.28
CA GLU A 362 5.33 -17.81 -6.35
C GLU A 362 4.04 -17.14 -5.87
N LYS A 363 3.80 -17.11 -4.54
CA LYS A 363 2.71 -16.38 -3.90
C LYS A 363 3.19 -15.15 -3.13
N LEU A 364 4.49 -15.02 -2.84
CA LEU A 364 5.02 -13.99 -1.96
C LEU A 364 5.48 -12.75 -2.74
N GLN A 365 4.99 -11.58 -2.35
CA GLN A 365 5.47 -10.29 -2.84
C GLN A 365 6.16 -9.51 -1.71
N VAL A 366 7.24 -8.79 -2.04
CA VAL A 366 7.92 -7.86 -1.12
C VAL A 366 7.53 -6.41 -1.40
N GLY A 367 7.67 -5.55 -0.41
CA GLY A 367 7.26 -4.15 -0.47
C GLY A 367 8.29 -3.24 -1.14
N LEU A 368 7.80 -2.26 -1.89
CA LEU A 368 8.52 -1.10 -2.40
C LEU A 368 7.85 0.18 -1.90
N ALA A 369 8.65 1.16 -1.50
CA ALA A 369 8.19 2.45 -1.00
C ALA A 369 8.54 3.58 -1.99
N ALA A 370 7.52 4.16 -2.62
CA ALA A 370 7.61 5.37 -3.41
C ALA A 370 7.49 6.64 -2.54
N TYR A 371 8.08 6.59 -1.35
CA TYR A 371 8.19 7.71 -0.41
C TYR A 371 9.44 7.53 0.44
N GLY A 372 9.74 8.52 1.26
CA GLY A 372 10.76 8.44 2.29
C GLY A 372 10.23 8.85 3.66
N ARG A 373 10.86 8.34 4.71
CA ARG A 373 10.66 8.75 6.11
C ARG A 373 11.78 9.70 6.53
N GLY A 374 11.41 10.76 7.26
CA GLY A 374 12.31 11.87 7.52
C GLY A 374 12.38 12.36 8.96
N PHE A 375 13.57 12.79 9.33
CA PHE A 375 13.97 13.22 10.66
C PHE A 375 14.53 14.65 10.61
N SER A 376 14.43 15.38 11.72
CA SER A 376 15.00 16.72 11.92
C SER A 376 15.87 16.80 13.17
N GLY A 377 16.67 17.87 13.26
CA GLY A 377 17.67 18.03 14.32
C GLY A 377 18.86 17.08 14.16
N VAL A 378 19.12 16.64 12.94
CA VAL A 378 20.12 15.63 12.61
C VAL A 378 21.45 16.32 12.31
N GLU A 379 22.42 16.18 13.21
CA GLU A 379 23.79 16.64 12.98
C GLU A 379 24.47 15.81 11.87
N PRO A 380 25.49 16.34 11.17
CA PRO A 380 26.15 15.60 10.10
C PRO A 380 26.93 14.38 10.60
N GLY A 381 27.32 14.31 11.87
CA GLY A 381 28.17 13.23 12.38
C GLY A 381 29.63 13.33 11.91
N SER A 382 30.43 12.32 12.26
CA SER A 382 31.87 12.28 11.94
C SER A 382 32.19 11.59 10.61
N ASP A 383 31.28 10.78 10.08
CA ASP A 383 31.47 10.14 8.78
C ASP A 383 31.12 11.13 7.66
N THR A 384 32.15 11.61 6.96
CA THR A 384 31.99 12.58 5.88
C THR A 384 31.45 11.97 4.59
N ASN A 385 31.49 10.64 4.44
CA ASN A 385 30.88 9.94 3.29
C ASN A 385 29.38 9.75 3.50
N TYR A 386 28.95 9.61 4.76
CA TYR A 386 27.56 9.39 5.15
C TYR A 386 27.06 10.42 6.17
N PRO A 387 27.06 11.72 5.83
CA PRO A 387 26.62 12.74 6.76
C PRO A 387 25.14 12.55 7.10
N GLY A 388 24.81 12.69 8.39
CA GLY A 388 23.47 12.56 8.91
C GLY A 388 22.92 11.13 8.98
N PHE A 389 23.68 10.12 8.56
CA PHE A 389 23.29 8.71 8.71
C PHE A 389 23.70 8.16 10.08
N GLU A 390 22.82 7.37 10.69
CA GLU A 390 22.93 6.86 12.07
C GLU A 390 23.28 7.94 13.10
N GLN A 391 22.65 9.11 12.96
CA GLN A 391 22.80 10.24 13.88
C GLN A 391 21.54 10.40 14.72
N LEU A 392 21.70 10.92 15.94
CA LEU A 392 20.57 11.27 16.80
C LEU A 392 19.69 12.31 16.09
N TRP A 393 18.39 12.23 16.34
CA TRP A 393 17.39 13.15 15.81
C TRP A 393 16.52 13.69 16.95
N THR A 394 15.92 14.86 16.77
CA THR A 394 15.09 15.52 17.80
C THR A 394 13.65 15.78 17.37
N GLY A 395 13.31 15.50 16.12
CA GLY A 395 11.94 15.58 15.64
C GLY A 395 11.73 14.96 14.26
N VAL A 396 10.51 15.10 13.75
CA VAL A 396 10.10 14.73 12.39
C VAL A 396 10.63 15.76 11.38
N SER A 397 10.92 15.34 10.15
CA SER A 397 11.23 16.30 9.06
C SER A 397 10.01 17.14 8.68
N HIS A 398 10.20 18.39 8.29
CA HIS A 398 9.17 19.30 7.81
C HIS A 398 9.54 19.89 6.45
N PHE A 399 8.57 19.89 5.52
CA PHE A 399 8.69 20.46 4.19
C PHE A 399 7.50 21.38 3.89
N PRO A 400 7.67 22.41 3.04
CA PRO A 400 6.54 23.18 2.54
C PRO A 400 5.52 22.28 1.81
N ASN A 401 4.24 22.66 1.84
CA ASN A 401 3.13 21.91 1.23
C ASN A 401 3.32 21.56 -0.25
N SER A 402 4.13 22.33 -0.98
CA SER A 402 4.48 22.04 -2.37
C SER A 402 5.42 20.83 -2.56
N TYR A 403 5.85 20.18 -1.47
CA TYR A 403 6.67 18.97 -1.45
C TYR A 403 6.01 17.82 -0.67
N SER A 404 5.44 18.12 0.50
CA SER A 404 4.73 17.17 1.35
C SER A 404 3.74 17.94 2.24
N LYS A 405 2.57 17.36 2.54
CA LYS A 405 1.68 17.88 3.59
C LYS A 405 1.65 17.00 4.85
N GLN A 406 2.57 16.05 4.95
CA GLN A 406 2.70 15.19 6.12
C GLN A 406 4.13 15.26 6.65
N ASP A 407 4.24 15.71 7.90
CA ASP A 407 5.52 15.73 8.59
C ASP A 407 6.09 14.32 8.75
N GLY A 408 7.42 14.22 8.68
CA GLY A 408 8.15 12.96 8.74
C GLY A 408 8.05 12.10 7.48
N MET A 409 7.43 12.59 6.40
CA MET A 409 7.32 11.86 5.13
C MET A 409 7.54 12.79 3.92
N LEU A 410 8.21 12.26 2.90
CA LEU A 410 8.40 12.93 1.61
C LEU A 410 8.02 11.97 0.47
N PRO A 411 7.08 12.31 -0.42
CA PRO A 411 6.81 11.51 -1.62
C PRO A 411 8.07 11.39 -2.48
N TYR A 412 8.26 10.24 -3.14
CA TYR A 412 9.43 10.01 -3.99
C TYR A 412 9.51 11.03 -5.14
N SER A 413 8.36 11.39 -5.71
CA SER A 413 8.23 12.43 -6.74
C SER A 413 8.75 13.81 -6.31
N SER A 414 8.82 14.08 -5.00
CA SER A 414 9.34 15.34 -4.44
C SER A 414 10.85 15.31 -4.14
N VAL A 415 11.51 14.15 -4.17
CA VAL A 415 12.94 14.02 -3.82
C VAL A 415 13.82 14.87 -4.73
N ASP A 416 13.64 14.76 -6.05
CA ASP A 416 14.43 15.53 -7.03
C ASP A 416 14.22 17.04 -6.87
N LYS A 417 12.99 17.44 -6.53
CA LYS A 417 12.65 18.84 -6.26
C LYS A 417 13.37 19.34 -5.02
N ALA A 418 13.36 18.57 -3.92
CA ALA A 418 14.07 18.91 -2.69
C ALA A 418 15.60 19.03 -2.92
N VAL A 419 16.18 18.14 -3.71
CA VAL A 419 17.61 18.20 -4.09
C VAL A 419 17.93 19.47 -4.86
N LYS A 420 17.13 19.81 -5.88
CA LYS A 420 17.38 20.95 -6.77
C LYS A 420 17.10 22.30 -6.12
N GLU A 421 16.02 22.41 -5.36
CA GLU A 421 15.50 23.69 -4.88
C GLU A 421 15.86 23.98 -3.41
N LEU A 422 16.04 22.94 -2.60
CA LEU A 422 16.31 23.06 -1.16
C LEU A 422 17.72 22.61 -0.78
N ASN A 423 18.63 22.44 -1.75
CA ASN A 423 20.04 22.11 -1.55
C ASN A 423 20.30 20.83 -0.73
N TYR A 424 19.41 19.84 -0.86
CA TYR A 424 19.66 18.50 -0.35
C TYR A 424 20.65 17.75 -1.24
N LYS A 425 21.41 16.83 -0.66
CA LYS A 425 22.31 15.92 -1.40
C LYS A 425 21.85 14.47 -1.24
N ILE A 426 22.00 13.69 -2.29
CA ILE A 426 21.68 12.25 -2.31
C ILE A 426 22.90 11.45 -1.84
N TYR A 427 22.63 10.43 -1.02
CA TYR A 427 23.60 9.47 -0.51
C TYR A 427 23.02 8.05 -0.65
N HIS A 428 23.87 7.06 -0.86
CA HIS A 428 23.48 5.67 -1.10
C HIS A 428 24.09 4.75 -0.06
N ILE A 429 23.25 4.06 0.70
CA ILE A 429 23.68 3.08 1.70
C ILE A 429 23.98 1.75 1.00
N GLN A 430 25.16 1.20 1.27
CA GLN A 430 25.58 -0.08 0.74
C GLN A 430 25.35 -1.19 1.77
N ALA A 431 24.99 -2.37 1.26
CA ALA A 431 25.05 -3.63 1.99
C ALA A 431 25.85 -4.63 1.15
N THR A 432 26.24 -5.74 1.78
CA THR A 432 27.05 -6.78 1.15
C THR A 432 26.31 -8.11 1.28
N ASP A 433 26.12 -8.82 0.17
CA ASP A 433 25.47 -10.13 0.18
C ASP A 433 26.38 -11.25 0.71
N ASP A 434 25.83 -12.46 0.83
CA ASP A 434 26.56 -13.67 1.26
C ASP A 434 27.77 -14.04 0.37
N LYS A 435 27.86 -13.45 -0.84
CA LYS A 435 28.97 -13.64 -1.79
C LYS A 435 30.00 -12.51 -1.73
N ASN A 436 29.88 -11.63 -0.73
CA ASN A 436 30.72 -10.46 -0.55
C ASN A 436 30.59 -9.42 -1.68
N GLN A 437 29.44 -9.38 -2.38
CA GLN A 437 29.13 -8.39 -3.40
C GLN A 437 28.38 -7.19 -2.80
N SER A 438 28.93 -5.99 -2.97
CA SER A 438 28.28 -4.75 -2.54
C SER A 438 27.17 -4.32 -3.51
N PHE A 439 26.06 -3.85 -2.95
CA PHE A 439 24.93 -3.27 -3.68
C PHE A 439 24.28 -2.14 -2.88
N ILE A 440 23.52 -1.27 -3.55
CA ILE A 440 22.75 -0.22 -2.88
C ILE A 440 21.51 -0.85 -2.25
N THR A 441 21.43 -0.81 -0.92
CA THR A 441 20.29 -1.37 -0.16
C THR A 441 19.20 -0.32 0.13
N GLY A 442 19.57 0.95 0.14
CA GLY A 442 18.69 2.08 0.42
C GLY A 442 19.40 3.40 0.10
N SER A 443 18.66 4.50 0.09
CA SER A 443 19.23 5.83 -0.17
C SER A 443 18.65 6.86 0.78
N TYR A 444 19.30 8.00 0.91
CA TYR A 444 18.75 9.11 1.66
C TYR A 444 19.13 10.45 1.04
N ILE A 445 18.35 11.48 1.37
CA ILE A 445 18.75 12.86 1.16
C ILE A 445 19.08 13.53 2.49
N TYR A 446 20.09 14.38 2.51
CA TYR A 446 20.46 15.14 3.70
C TYR A 446 20.84 16.58 3.35
N ASN A 447 20.48 17.52 4.23
CA ASN A 447 20.90 18.91 4.15
C ASN A 447 21.43 19.35 5.53
N PRO A 448 22.74 19.69 5.65
CA PRO A 448 23.34 20.10 6.92
C PRO A 448 22.87 21.47 7.42
N GLY A 449 22.37 22.34 6.53
CA GLY A 449 21.84 23.65 6.88
C GLY A 449 20.46 23.56 7.54
N THR A 450 19.59 22.69 7.04
CA THR A 450 18.28 22.42 7.66
C THR A 450 18.33 21.33 8.72
N LYS A 451 19.43 20.56 8.78
CA LYS A 451 19.62 19.38 9.66
C LYS A 451 18.51 18.35 9.51
N GLN A 452 18.13 18.10 8.25
CA GLN A 452 17.07 17.16 7.92
C GLN A 452 17.62 16.00 7.09
N PHE A 453 17.20 14.78 7.47
CA PHE A 453 17.51 13.52 6.80
C PHE A 453 16.20 12.92 6.31
N VAL A 454 16.18 12.38 5.09
CA VAL A 454 15.03 11.59 4.58
C VAL A 454 15.55 10.33 3.90
N GLY A 455 15.27 9.16 4.49
CA GLY A 455 15.60 7.86 3.92
C GLY A 455 14.50 7.37 3.00
N TYR A 456 14.86 6.88 1.81
CA TYR A 456 13.94 6.44 0.74
C TYR A 456 14.56 5.32 -0.13
N GLN A 457 13.77 4.73 -1.03
CA GLN A 457 14.27 3.80 -2.04
C GLN A 457 14.60 4.51 -3.36
N SER A 458 15.84 4.36 -3.84
CA SER A 458 16.26 4.88 -5.15
C SER A 458 16.09 3.83 -6.25
N PRO A 459 16.23 4.21 -7.54
CA PRO A 459 16.24 3.24 -8.63
C PRO A 459 17.30 2.14 -8.46
N GLU A 460 18.46 2.46 -7.87
CA GLU A 460 19.51 1.49 -7.56
C GLU A 460 19.05 0.47 -6.50
N ALA A 461 18.36 0.91 -5.45
CA ALA A 461 17.79 0.01 -4.45
C ALA A 461 16.68 -0.87 -5.05
N VAL A 462 15.80 -0.30 -5.89
CA VAL A 462 14.75 -1.08 -6.59
C VAL A 462 15.34 -2.13 -7.52
N LYS A 463 16.46 -1.83 -8.21
CA LYS A 463 17.20 -2.83 -9.00
C LYS A 463 17.73 -3.97 -8.14
N ALA A 464 18.25 -3.66 -6.96
CA ALA A 464 18.72 -4.69 -6.03
C ALA A 464 17.56 -5.58 -5.52
N VAL A 465 16.43 -4.97 -5.15
CA VAL A 465 15.21 -5.71 -4.74
C VAL A 465 14.72 -6.61 -5.88
N CYS A 466 14.78 -6.11 -7.12
CA CYS A 466 14.44 -6.90 -8.29
C CYS A 466 15.32 -8.14 -8.47
N GLU A 467 16.64 -7.98 -8.37
CA GLU A 467 17.56 -9.11 -8.46
C GLU A 467 17.31 -10.11 -7.33
N PHE A 468 17.06 -9.62 -6.11
CA PHE A 468 16.67 -10.45 -4.98
C PHE A 468 15.39 -11.26 -5.28
N ILE A 469 14.35 -10.64 -5.83
CA ILE A 469 13.11 -11.33 -6.24
C ILE A 469 13.41 -12.44 -7.25
N LYS A 470 14.26 -12.19 -8.25
CA LYS A 470 14.63 -13.19 -9.27
C LYS A 470 15.40 -14.36 -8.65
N VAL A 471 16.41 -14.07 -7.82
CA VAL A 471 17.23 -15.08 -7.15
C VAL A 471 16.38 -15.93 -6.21
N GLN A 472 15.49 -15.31 -5.44
CA GLN A 472 14.61 -16.01 -4.51
C GLN A 472 13.41 -16.68 -5.20
N GLN A 473 13.13 -16.35 -6.46
CA GLN A 473 12.00 -16.81 -7.26
C GLN A 473 10.64 -16.40 -6.66
N LEU A 474 10.60 -15.19 -6.10
CA LEU A 474 9.37 -14.65 -5.51
C LEU A 474 8.36 -14.27 -6.60
N LYS A 475 7.09 -14.15 -6.22
CA LYS A 475 6.03 -13.68 -7.12
C LYS A 475 6.35 -12.31 -7.71
N GLY A 476 6.93 -11.42 -6.90
CA GLY A 476 7.29 -10.07 -7.33
C GLY A 476 7.22 -9.05 -6.21
N ALA A 477 6.68 -7.86 -6.50
CA ALA A 477 6.62 -6.77 -5.54
C ALA A 477 5.22 -6.11 -5.47
N ILE A 478 4.91 -5.56 -4.30
CA ILE A 478 3.84 -4.58 -4.09
C ILE A 478 4.47 -3.21 -3.84
N MET A 479 3.90 -2.14 -4.37
CA MET A 479 4.44 -0.79 -4.20
C MET A 479 3.42 0.16 -3.57
N TRP A 480 3.84 0.85 -2.52
CA TRP A 480 3.13 1.97 -1.90
C TRP A 480 3.83 3.29 -2.24
N SER A 481 3.27 4.19 -3.05
CA SER A 481 2.09 4.05 -3.90
C SER A 481 2.37 4.62 -5.30
N ALA A 482 1.55 4.28 -6.29
CA ALA A 482 1.72 4.76 -7.67
C ALA A 482 1.69 6.31 -7.77
N ASP A 483 0.83 6.94 -6.98
CA ASP A 483 0.62 8.39 -6.92
C ASP A 483 1.77 9.18 -6.30
N THR A 484 2.69 8.49 -5.61
CA THR A 484 3.88 9.11 -5.00
C THR A 484 5.17 8.86 -5.79
N ASP A 485 5.12 8.06 -6.86
CA ASP A 485 6.23 7.86 -7.80
C ASP A 485 6.26 8.94 -8.91
N LEU A 486 7.38 9.00 -9.64
CA LEU A 486 7.51 9.78 -10.86
C LEU A 486 6.77 9.09 -12.03
N PRO A 487 6.33 9.86 -13.05
CA PRO A 487 5.83 9.30 -14.30
C PRO A 487 6.82 8.29 -14.90
N VAL A 488 6.33 7.21 -15.50
CA VAL A 488 7.19 6.16 -16.10
C VAL A 488 8.02 6.64 -17.29
N SER A 489 7.75 7.83 -17.82
CA SER A 489 8.57 8.54 -18.80
C SER A 489 9.87 9.09 -18.18
N ASN A 490 9.89 9.28 -16.85
CA ASN A 490 11.04 9.75 -16.11
C ASN A 490 12.02 8.59 -15.85
N PRO A 491 13.33 8.75 -16.13
CA PRO A 491 14.33 7.70 -15.93
C PRO A 491 14.49 7.28 -14.47
N ARG A 492 14.02 8.08 -13.52
CA ARG A 492 14.05 7.78 -12.08
C ARG A 492 12.75 7.15 -11.55
N SER A 493 11.71 6.95 -12.35
CA SER A 493 10.49 6.26 -11.89
C SER A 493 10.84 4.89 -11.32
N LEU A 494 10.35 4.61 -10.11
CA LEU A 494 10.53 3.33 -9.44
C LEU A 494 9.73 2.23 -10.15
N VAL A 495 8.53 2.53 -10.63
CA VAL A 495 7.72 1.60 -11.46
C VAL A 495 8.45 1.23 -12.75
N ALA A 496 8.98 2.23 -13.47
CA ALA A 496 9.73 1.97 -14.70
C ALA A 496 11.01 1.18 -14.41
N THR A 497 11.72 1.52 -13.33
CA THR A 497 12.93 0.83 -12.90
C THR A 497 12.65 -0.64 -12.57
N PHE A 498 11.61 -0.92 -11.79
CA PHE A 498 11.20 -2.27 -11.46
C PHE A 498 10.88 -3.06 -12.73
N LYS A 499 9.98 -2.56 -13.59
CA LYS A 499 9.59 -3.31 -14.80
C LYS A 499 10.74 -3.51 -15.77
N ASN A 500 11.67 -2.57 -15.90
CA ASN A 500 12.81 -2.75 -16.81
C ASN A 500 13.84 -3.74 -16.25
N SER A 501 13.97 -3.82 -14.93
CA SER A 501 14.93 -4.70 -14.27
C SER A 501 14.37 -6.11 -14.06
N CYS A 502 13.04 -6.23 -13.90
CA CYS A 502 12.35 -7.46 -13.51
C CYS A 502 11.62 -8.21 -14.63
N GLN A 503 11.82 -7.78 -15.87
CA GLN A 503 11.39 -8.53 -17.05
C GLN A 503 12.15 -9.85 -17.19
#